data_AF-A0A1M4VQ40-F1
#
_entry.id   AF-A0A1M4VQ40-F1
#
_cell.length_a   1.000
_cell.length_b   1.000
_cell.length_c   1.000
_cell.angle_alpha   90.00
_cell.angle_beta   90.00
_cell.angle_gamma   90.00
#
_symmetry.space_group_name_H-M   'P 1'
#
loop_
_entity.id
_entity.type
_entity.pdbx_description
1 polymer ?
#
loop_
_entity_poly.entity_id
_entity_poly.type
_entity_poly.pdbx_seq_one_letter_code
_entity_poly.pdbx_strand_id
1 'polypeptide(L)' 'MNKTGPIVIIEDDLDDQDVLTEIFNELNYSNKIIFLVTVCKR' A
#
# COMPACT_ATOMS: atom_id res chain seq x y z
N MET A 1 -11.75 6.13 13.46
CA MET A 1 -11.06 7.33 12.93
C MET A 1 -11.54 7.57 11.51
N ASN A 2 -12.14 8.72 11.19
CA ASN A 2 -12.68 9.06 9.87
C ASN A 2 -11.58 9.40 8.85
N LYS A 3 -10.55 8.56 8.75
CA LYS A 3 -9.49 8.71 7.75
C LYS A 3 -9.89 7.88 6.55
N THR A 4 -10.58 8.51 5.60
CA THR A 4 -10.87 7.95 4.26
C THR A 4 -9.75 8.25 3.26
N GLY A 5 -8.66 8.88 3.73
CA GLY A 5 -7.51 9.23 2.89
C GLY A 5 -6.80 7.99 2.35
N PRO A 6 -6.08 8.11 1.22
CA PRO A 6 -5.31 7.02 0.68
C PRO A 6 -4.20 6.58 1.64
N ILE A 7 -3.94 5.28 1.69
CA ILE A 7 -2.79 4.70 2.38
C ILE A 7 -1.66 4.64 1.35
N VAL A 8 -0.57 5.37 1.61
CA VAL A 8 0.61 5.36 0.75
C VAL A 8 1.67 4.49 1.41
N ILE A 9 2.12 3.48 0.69
CA ILE A 9 3.13 2.51 1.12
C ILE A 9 4.35 2.70 0.22
N ILE A 10 5.54 2.83 0.83
CA ILE A 10 6.80 3.00 0.10
C ILE A 10 7.59 1.71 0.30
N GLU A 11 7.43 0.78 -0.62
CA GLU A 11 8.14 -0.49 -0.66
C GLU A 11 8.59 -0.73 -2.09
N ASP A 12 9.82 -1.22 -2.27
CA ASP A 12 10.42 -1.52 -3.56
C ASP A 12 10.39 -3.01 -3.91
N ASP A 13 10.18 -3.88 -2.93
CA ASP A 13 9.93 -5.30 -3.11
C ASP A 13 8.48 -5.55 -3.59
N LEU A 14 8.29 -6.49 -4.51
CA LEU A 14 6.98 -6.88 -5.03
C LEU A 14 6.28 -7.90 -4.11
N ASP A 15 7.04 -8.80 -3.51
CA ASP A 15 6.50 -9.84 -2.62
C ASP A 15 5.90 -9.16 -1.37
N ASP A 16 6.54 -8.11 -0.85
CA ASP A 16 6.01 -7.34 0.27
C ASP A 16 4.71 -6.59 -0.09
N GLN A 17 4.58 -6.10 -1.33
CA GLN A 17 3.34 -5.45 -1.79
C GLN A 17 2.16 -6.42 -1.83
N ASP A 18 2.40 -7.66 -2.25
CA ASP A 18 1.38 -8.70 -2.33
C ASP A 18 0.91 -9.10 -0.91
N VAL A 19 1.85 -9.35 0.01
CA VAL A 19 1.54 -9.67 1.41
C VAL A 19 0.76 -8.53 2.09
N LEU A 20 1.19 -7.28 1.89
CA LEU A 20 0.49 -6.12 2.45
C LEU A 20 -0.92 -5.99 1.88
N THR A 21 -1.09 -6.23 0.58
CA THR A 21 -2.40 -6.19 -0.07
C THR A 21 -3.36 -7.22 0.53
N GLU A 22 -2.89 -8.45 0.78
CA GLU A 22 -3.68 -9.49 1.46
C GLU A 22 -4.09 -9.07 2.87
N ILE A 23 -3.15 -8.55 3.67
CA ILE A 23 -3.42 -8.08 5.04
C ILE A 23 -4.46 -6.96 5.05
N PHE A 24 -4.33 -5.96 4.17
CA PHE A 24 -5.29 -4.86 4.11
C PHE A 24 -6.68 -5.29 3.63
N ASN A 25 -6.74 -6.29 2.74
CA ASN A 25 -7.99 -6.90 2.31
C ASN A 25 -8.67 -7.66 3.46
N GLU A 26 -7.92 -8.46 4.23
CA GLU A 26 -8.44 -9.18 5.40
C GLU A 26 -8.93 -8.24 6.50
N LEU A 27 -8.25 -7.11 6.69
CA LEU A 27 -8.64 -6.07 7.66
C LEU A 27 -9.81 -5.19 7.17
N ASN A 28 -10.31 -5.42 5.95
CA ASN A 28 -11.46 -4.73 5.35
C ASN A 28 -11.32 -3.19 5.33
N TYR A 29 -10.11 -2.69 5.04
CA TYR A 29 -9.89 -1.26 4.84
C TYR A 29 -10.38 -0.84 3.45
N SER A 30 -11.37 0.05 3.40
CA SER A 30 -11.89 0.61 2.14
C SER A 30 -11.04 1.77 1.59
N ASN A 31 -9.91 2.07 2.24
CA ASN A 31 -8.99 3.11 1.83
C ASN A 31 -8.27 2.71 0.53
N LYS A 32 -8.07 3.67 -0.37
CA LYS A 32 -7.24 3.44 -1.56
C LYS A 32 -5.79 3.21 -1.15
N ILE A 33 -5.25 2.04 -1.47
CA ILE A 33 -3.83 1.71 -1.25
C ILE A 33 -3.03 2.14 -2.48
N ILE A 34 -1.92 2.84 -2.26
CA ILE A 34 -1.01 3.32 -3.31
C ILE A 34 0.40 2.86 -2.94
N PHE A 35 0.98 2.00 -3.76
CA PHE A 35 2.38 1.59 -3.63
C PHE A 35 3.28 2.52 -4.44
N LEU A 36 4.30 3.07 -3.79
CA LEU A 36 5.34 3.89 -4.39
C LEU A 36 6.66 3.11 -4.32
N VAL A 37 6.95 2.37 -5.39
CA VAL A 37 8.28 1.84 -5.64
C VAL A 37 9.16 3.02 -6.04
N THR A 38 10.23 3.27 -5.28
CA THR A 38 11.15 4.37 -5.58
C THR A 38 11.76 4.14 -6.96
N VAL A 39 11.28 4.88 -7.96
CA VAL A 39 11.96 5.00 -9.24
C VAL A 39 13.22 5.81 -8.96
N CYS A 40 14.38 5.17 -9.01
CA CYS A 40 15.66 5.85 -9.10
C CYS A 40 15.64 6.72 -10.36
N LYS A 41 15.10 7.94 -10.27
CA LYS A 41 15.21 8.94 -11.33
C LYS A 41 16.66 9.40 -11.35
N ARG A 42 17.43 8.87 -12.32
CA ARG A 42 18.62 9.55 -12.83
C ARG A 42 18.19 10.62 -13.83
#